data_AF-A0A3N7GGT1-F1
#
_entry.id   AF-A0A3N7GGT1-F1
#
_cell.length_a   1.000
_cell.length_b   1.000
_cell.length_c   1.000
_cell.angle_alpha   90.00
_cell.angle_beta   90.00
_cell.angle_gamma   90.00
#
_symmetry.space_group_name_H-M   'P 1'
#
loop_
_entity.id
_entity.type
_entity.pdbx_description
1 polymer ?
#
loop_
_entity_poly.entity_id
_entity_poly.type
_entity_poly.pdbx_seq_one_letter_code
_entity_poly.pdbx_strand_id
1 'polypeptide(L)' 'MVDGLEQAFLSEMLKYAGPREESGEFGGGVGESQFASMLNDAYAKAIVDRIDLGFLVQDGVRT' A
#
# COMPACT_ATOMS: atom_id res chain seq x y z
N MET A 1 -3.57 -3.05 16.86
CA MET A 1 -3.83 -2.10 15.76
C MET A 1 -2.55 -1.91 14.93
N VAL A 2 -1.94 -3.02 14.49
CA VAL A 2 -0.64 -3.00 13.79
C VAL A 2 -0.87 -3.04 12.29
N ASP A 3 -1.90 -3.78 11.86
CA ASP A 3 -2.39 -3.84 10.49
C ASP A 3 -2.69 -2.44 9.91
N GLY A 4 -3.19 -1.52 10.74
CA GLY A 4 -3.44 -0.14 10.31
C GLY A 4 -2.17 0.68 10.05
N LEU A 5 -1.10 0.44 10.83
CA LEU A 5 0.19 1.10 10.63
C LEU A 5 0.91 0.53 9.40
N GLU A 6 0.89 -0.79 9.26
CA GLU A 6 1.44 -1.50 8.10
C GLU A 6 0.73 -1.09 6.81
N GLN A 7 -0.60 -0.96 6.86
CA GLN A 7 -1.38 -0.50 5.72
C GLN A 7 -1.06 0.94 5.35
N ALA A 8 -0.99 1.84 6.33
CA ALA A 8 -0.66 3.25 6.08
C ALA A 8 0.75 3.39 5.47
N PHE A 9 1.73 2.63 5.99
CA PHE A 9 3.07 2.60 5.43
C PHE A 9 3.08 2.08 3.99
N LEU A 10 2.41 0.95 3.71
CA LEU A 10 2.33 0.40 2.36
C LEU A 10 1.65 1.36 1.39
N SER A 11 0.58 2.05 1.81
CA SER A 11 -0.08 3.05 0.98
C SER A 11 0.88 4.17 0.56
N GLU A 12 1.72 4.66 1.48
CA GLU A 12 2.76 5.65 1.14
C GLU A 12 3.83 5.08 0.21
N MET A 13 4.28 3.85 0.43
CA MET A 13 5.28 3.22 -0.45
C MET A 13 4.74 3.02 -1.87
N LEU A 14 3.46 2.68 -2.01
CA LEU A 14 2.81 2.44 -3.29
C LEU A 14 2.65 3.72 -4.12
N LYS A 15 2.70 4.91 -3.53
CA LYS A 15 2.80 6.17 -4.32
C LYS A 15 4.03 6.22 -5.22
N TYR A 16 5.10 5.52 -4.84
CA TYR A 16 6.38 5.52 -5.56
C TYR A 16 6.67 4.21 -6.28
N ALA A 17 6.28 3.08 -5.68
CA ALA A 17 6.58 1.74 -6.15
C ALA A 17 5.35 0.98 -6.69
N GLY A 18 4.15 1.54 -6.53
CA GLY A 18 2.90 0.94 -6.99
C GLY A 18 2.69 1.08 -8.49
N PRO A 19 1.55 0.55 -8.99
CA PRO A 19 1.17 0.68 -10.39
C PRO A 19 1.19 2.15 -10.81
N ARG A 20 1.88 2.44 -11.91
CA ARG A 20 1.88 3.77 -12.50
C ARG A 20 0.71 3.90 -13.45
N GLU A 21 0.27 5.14 -13.63
CA GLU A 21 -0.72 5.46 -14.66
C GLU A 21 -0.25 4.92 -16.01
N GLU A 22 -1.04 4.00 -16.56
CA GLU A 22 -0.80 3.45 -17.88
C GLU A 22 -1.09 4.55 -18.91
N SER A 23 -0.10 4.86 -19.74
CA SER A 23 -0.26 5.86 -20.79
C SER A 23 -0.70 5.18 -22.09
N GLY A 24 -1.81 5.64 -22.68
CA GLY A 24 -2.32 5.13 -23.96
C GLY A 24 -3.81 4.82 -23.94
N GLU A 25 -4.29 4.17 -24.99
CA GLU A 25 -5.71 3.83 -25.20
C GLU A 25 -6.27 2.84 -24.15
N PHE A 26 -5.38 2.12 -23.47
CA PHE A 26 -5.72 1.13 -22.43
C PHE A 26 -5.55 1.66 -20.99
N GLY A 27 -5.15 2.92 -20.82
CA GLY A 27 -5.08 3.57 -19.50
C GLY A 27 -6.44 4.01 -18.97
N GLY A 28 -6.57 4.19 -17.66
CA GLY A 28 -7.79 4.69 -17.02
C GLY A 28 -8.01 6.21 -17.17
N GLY A 29 -7.11 6.88 -17.90
CA GLY A 29 -7.21 8.30 -18.23
C GLY A 29 -7.22 9.20 -16.99
N VAL A 30 -7.83 10.39 -17.11
CA VAL A 30 -7.83 11.38 -16.01
C VAL A 30 -8.45 10.83 -14.71
N GLY A 31 -9.38 9.87 -14.80
CA GLY A 31 -9.99 9.25 -13.63
C GLY A 31 -8.99 8.44 -12.81
N GLU A 32 -8.08 7.72 -13.48
CA GLU A 32 -7.04 6.93 -12.81
C GLU A 32 -6.18 7.80 -11.89
N SER A 33 -5.72 8.95 -12.40
CA SER A 33 -4.92 9.89 -11.61
C SER A 33 -5.67 10.45 -10.40
N GLN A 34 -6.98 10.72 -10.54
CA GLN A 34 -7.80 11.27 -9.46
C GLN A 34 -8.09 10.25 -8.35
N PHE A 35 -8.06 8.95 -8.67
CA PHE A 35 -8.36 7.87 -7.73
C PHE A 35 -7.14 7.00 -7.36
N ALA A 36 -5.94 7.40 -7.79
CA ALA A 36 -4.71 6.66 -7.54
C ALA A 36 -4.45 6.39 -6.04
N SER A 37 -4.81 7.32 -5.15
CA SER A 37 -4.69 7.13 -3.70
C SER A 37 -5.61 6.03 -3.17
N MET A 38 -6.87 5.99 -3.62
CA MET A 38 -7.83 4.95 -3.23
C MET A 38 -7.39 3.57 -3.73
N LEU A 39 -6.81 3.51 -4.94
CA LEU A 39 -6.27 2.28 -5.49
C LEU A 39 -5.06 1.80 -4.66
N ASN A 40 -4.16 2.70 -4.28
CA ASN A 40 -3.03 2.38 -3.41
C ASN A 40 -3.48 1.90 -2.03
N ASP A 41 -4.51 2.50 -1.43
CA ASP A 41 -5.07 2.05 -0.15
C ASP A 41 -5.67 0.64 -0.24
N ALA A 42 -6.34 0.34 -1.35
CA ALA A 42 -6.91 -0.99 -1.61
C ALA A 42 -5.80 -2.05 -1.80
N TYR A 43 -4.75 -1.73 -2.55
CA TYR A 43 -3.59 -2.60 -2.69
C TYR A 43 -2.87 -2.80 -1.36
N ALA A 44 -2.60 -1.72 -0.61
CA ALA A 44 -1.97 -1.79 0.70
C ALA A 44 -2.75 -2.71 1.64
N LYS A 45 -4.08 -2.57 1.68
CA LYS A 45 -4.94 -3.47 2.45
C LYS A 45 -4.77 -4.93 2.01
N ALA A 46 -4.87 -5.19 0.71
CA ALA A 46 -4.80 -6.54 0.16
C ALA A 46 -3.41 -7.20 0.36
N ILE A 47 -2.35 -6.39 0.52
CA ILE A 47 -0.99 -6.84 0.81
C ILE A 47 -0.86 -7.16 2.31
N VAL A 48 -1.25 -6.26 3.21
CA VAL A 48 -1.20 -6.48 4.68
C VAL A 48 -2.04 -7.68 5.08
N ASP A 49 -3.20 -7.89 4.45
CA ASP A 49 -4.06 -9.05 4.71
C ASP A 49 -3.36 -10.39 4.35
N ARG A 50 -2.24 -10.37 3.61
CA ARG A 50 -1.50 -11.55 3.15
C ARG A 50 -0.04 -11.63 3.63
N ILE A 51 0.55 -10.51 4.01
CA ILE A 51 1.97 -10.39 4.34
C ILE A 51 2.11 -9.56 5.61
N ASP A 52 2.78 -10.13 6.61
CA ASP A 52 3.20 -9.44 7.83
C ASP A 52 4.51 -8.68 7.55
N LEU A 53 4.50 -7.35 7.74
CA LEU A 53 5.69 -6.52 7.55
C LEU A 53 6.60 -6.46 8.78
N GLY A 54 6.19 -7.07 9.89
CA GLY A 54 6.98 -7.16 11.11
C GLY A 54 7.04 -5.84 11.88
N PHE A 55 6.02 -4.98 11.78
CA PHE A 55 5.97 -3.75 12.59
C PHE A 55 5.61 -3.99 14.05
N LEU A 56 5.35 -5.24 14.41
CA LEU A 56 5.45 -5.73 15.77
C LEU A 56 6.92 -5.69 16.22
N VAL A 57 7.40 -4.53 16.65
CA VAL A 57 8.62 -4.46 17.46
C VAL A 57 8.39 -5.32 18.71
N GLN A 58 9.14 -6.42 18.84
CA GLN A 58 9.22 -7.14 20.10
C GLN A 58 9.90 -6.21 21.11
N ASP A 59 9.13 -5.69 22.06
CA ASP A 59 9.68 -5.10 23.27
C ASP A 59 10.56 -6.15 23.97
N GLY A 60 11.87 -5.87 24.02
CA GLY A 60 12.78 -6.25 25.09
C GLY A 60 12.90 -7.75 25.44
N VAL A 61 14.10 -8.28 25.16
CA VAL A 61 14.64 -9.55 25.69
C VAL A 61 14.03 -10.82 25.08
N ARG A 62 14.83 -11.46 24.23
CA ARG A 62 14.78 -12.91 24.03
C ARG A 62 16.09 -13.47 24.56
N THR A 63 15.97 -14.25 25.64
CA THR A 63 16.98 -15.22 26.11
C THR A 63 17.44 -16.11 24.97
#